data_AF-A0A662AXH3-F1
#
_entry.id   AF-A0A662AXH3-F1
#
_cell.length_a   1.000
_cell.length_b   1.000
_cell.length_c   1.000
_cell.angle_alpha   90.00
_cell.angle_beta   90.00
_cell.angle_gamma   90.00
#
_symmetry.space_group_name_H-M   'P 1'
#
loop_
_entity.id
_entity.type
_entity.pdbx_description
1 polymer ?
#
loop_
_entity_poly.entity_id
_entity_poly.type
_entity_poly.pdbx_seq_one_letter_code
_entity_poly.pdbx_strand_id
1 'polypeptide(L)'
;MLITETGYHHLKPEKYYLDTIGGIGIKTVLSPEEKQQAEQDYADNLANYNNVKALYDNLKDGGDTDGTVSDVETAWPDEMWELRAELLAKSPHLSYEVLKSVADKTDVFPDEVIFEIMAANPDELRKNELITYLETKENPLPEYMISILHQLAGGITYKTVLMQEMARYHAAKMQSAYDLIRSTLNDSLVDYTYLRNWLDNTNTLNADMQTVASYMEEGDYTSAQSLLNLVPDAYGLEGDELDAYNEYKSLAEIQMNWQQQGRTVFDLDSAEIAMLVDYAENGLGKAAVISKGILEFAYGYHYCNCLPVNDSSNMKSSNAFAGTNETDNGLLIEATPNPARTWVAFNYKLPVFATEAVLRITDVSGKTITTFTLNSKQGQQVWDIRNIEKGVYLYTLKAESLSKSGKLIIN
;
A
#
# COMPACT_ATOMS: atom_id res chain seq x y z
N MET A 1 26.73 18.47 -2.67
CA MET A 1 25.98 19.41 -1.81
C MET A 1 24.57 19.60 -2.40
N LEU A 2 23.74 18.57 -2.37
CA LEU A 2 22.33 18.67 -2.71
C LEU A 2 21.53 19.04 -1.46
N ILE A 3 20.74 20.11 -1.58
CA ILE A 3 19.62 20.36 -0.69
C ILE A 3 18.52 19.37 -1.12
N THR A 4 18.68 18.11 -0.71
CA THR A 4 17.52 17.23 -0.53
C THR A 4 16.72 17.79 0.65
N GLU A 5 15.44 17.44 0.79
CA GLU A 5 14.53 17.91 1.85
C GLU A 5 15.00 17.63 3.30
N THR A 6 16.24 17.19 3.49
CA THR A 6 17.06 17.26 4.70
C THR A 6 18.32 18.09 4.45
N GLY A 7 18.17 19.41 4.29
CA GLY A 7 19.28 20.36 4.26
C GLY A 7 19.94 20.51 5.64
N TYR A 8 20.73 19.52 6.06
CA TYR A 8 21.59 19.58 7.25
C TYR A 8 22.96 18.92 7.05
N HIS A 9 23.50 18.94 5.83
CA HIS A 9 24.94 18.74 5.66
C HIS A 9 25.65 20.09 5.77
N HIS A 10 25.85 20.59 7.01
CA HIS A 10 26.96 21.48 7.44
C HIS A 10 26.79 22.11 8.83
N LEU A 11 25.96 21.54 9.71
CA LEU A 11 26.03 21.86 11.15
C LEU A 11 26.23 20.56 11.93
N LYS A 12 27.43 20.39 12.48
CA LYS A 12 27.66 19.41 13.56
C LYS A 12 26.64 19.74 14.66
N PRO A 13 25.80 18.78 15.12
CA PRO A 13 24.85 19.08 16.18
C PRO A 13 25.63 19.30 17.47
N GLU A 14 25.67 20.53 17.94
CA GLU A 14 25.80 20.77 19.37
C GLU A 14 24.62 20.07 20.06
N LYS A 15 24.99 19.27 21.06
CA LYS A 15 24.09 18.58 21.99
C LYS A 15 22.94 19.48 22.43
N TYR A 16 21.75 19.26 21.90
CA TYR A 16 20.53 19.68 22.57
C TYR A 16 19.58 18.48 22.72
N TYR A 17 19.30 18.22 23.99
CA TYR A 17 18.45 17.17 24.53
C TYR A 17 17.05 17.18 23.88
N LEU A 18 16.66 16.05 23.29
CA LEU A 18 15.27 15.61 23.22
C LEU A 18 15.19 14.27 23.95
N ASP A 19 15.33 14.35 25.26
CA ASP A 19 14.96 13.30 26.18
C ASP A 19 13.53 13.63 26.63
N THR A 20 12.62 12.66 26.50
CA THR A 20 11.16 12.63 26.84
C THR A 20 10.17 12.62 25.67
N ILE A 21 9.94 11.42 25.12
CA ILE A 21 8.67 10.65 25.17
C ILE A 21 8.90 9.37 24.35
N GLY A 22 9.15 8.25 25.03
CA GLY A 22 8.72 6.88 24.67
C GLY A 22 8.97 6.29 23.27
N GLY A 23 9.88 6.80 22.45
CA GLY A 23 10.26 6.17 21.18
C GLY A 23 11.45 5.23 21.38
N ILE A 24 11.37 4.00 20.86
CA ILE A 24 12.55 3.15 20.65
C ILE A 24 13.53 3.99 19.84
N GLY A 25 14.69 4.33 20.42
CA GLY A 25 15.62 5.30 19.85
C GLY A 25 16.10 4.86 18.47
N ILE A 26 15.54 5.47 17.43
CA ILE A 26 16.01 5.28 16.05
C ILE A 26 17.42 5.87 15.97
N LYS A 27 18.44 5.00 15.91
CA LYS A 27 19.81 5.44 15.67
C LYS A 27 19.93 5.95 14.24
N THR A 28 20.54 7.13 14.10
CA THR A 28 20.74 7.78 12.80
C THR A 28 21.69 6.97 11.91
N VAL A 29 22.71 6.35 12.50
CA VAL A 29 23.67 5.43 11.84
C VAL A 29 23.64 4.09 12.55
N LEU A 30 23.43 3.01 11.79
CA LEU A 30 23.35 1.63 12.27
C LEU A 30 24.75 1.01 12.40
N SER A 31 24.96 0.18 13.42
CA SER A 31 26.15 -0.69 13.52
C SER A 31 26.20 -1.73 12.39
N PRO A 32 27.34 -2.38 12.12
CA PRO A 32 27.41 -3.45 11.13
C PRO A 32 26.40 -4.58 11.37
N GLU A 33 26.18 -4.97 12.63
CA GLU A 33 25.21 -5.99 13.01
C GLU A 33 23.76 -5.51 12.80
N GLU A 34 23.48 -4.25 13.13
CA GLU A 34 22.15 -3.64 12.90
C GLU A 34 21.86 -3.48 11.40
N LYS A 35 22.86 -3.12 10.59
CA LYS A 35 22.75 -3.10 9.12
C LYS A 35 22.41 -4.49 8.61
N GLN A 36 23.19 -5.51 8.98
CA GLN A 36 22.94 -6.89 8.57
C GLN A 36 21.55 -7.38 8.97
N GLN A 37 21.07 -7.04 10.18
CA GLN A 37 19.72 -7.40 10.60
C GLN A 37 18.65 -6.71 9.75
N ALA A 38 18.80 -5.41 9.44
CA ALA A 38 17.85 -4.70 8.59
C ALA A 38 17.82 -5.25 7.15
N GLU A 39 18.97 -5.68 6.61
CA GLU A 39 19.03 -6.37 5.32
C GLU A 39 18.27 -7.71 5.34
N GLN A 40 18.45 -8.49 6.42
CA GLN A 40 17.73 -9.75 6.61
C GLN A 40 16.23 -9.52 6.78
N ASP A 41 15.83 -8.54 7.59
CA ASP A 41 14.44 -8.17 7.81
C ASP A 41 13.77 -7.75 6.49
N TYR A 42 14.47 -6.97 5.65
CA TYR A 42 14.00 -6.64 4.31
C TYR A 42 13.77 -7.91 3.47
N ALA A 43 14.77 -8.79 3.39
CA ALA A 43 14.71 -10.00 2.58
C ALA A 43 13.57 -10.94 3.03
N ASP A 44 13.40 -11.13 4.33
CA ASP A 44 12.34 -11.97 4.90
C ASP A 44 10.95 -11.38 4.63
N ASN A 45 10.78 -10.07 4.81
CA ASN A 45 9.50 -9.40 4.52
C ASN A 45 9.21 -9.37 3.01
N LEU A 46 10.21 -9.21 2.15
CA LEU A 46 10.05 -9.31 0.70
C LEU A 46 9.63 -10.72 0.28
N ALA A 47 10.28 -11.77 0.80
CA ALA A 47 9.91 -13.15 0.52
C ALA A 47 8.48 -13.45 0.97
N ASN A 48 8.11 -13.01 2.19
CA ASN A 48 6.75 -13.18 2.70
C ASN A 48 5.71 -12.41 1.88
N TYR A 49 6.00 -11.16 1.48
CA TYR A 49 5.14 -10.39 0.58
C TYR A 49 4.91 -11.14 -0.74
N ASN A 50 5.98 -11.62 -1.38
CA ASN A 50 5.90 -12.35 -2.64
C ASN A 50 5.10 -13.65 -2.52
N ASN A 51 5.25 -14.38 -1.41
CA ASN A 51 4.48 -15.60 -1.15
C ASN A 51 2.98 -15.32 -1.02
N VAL A 52 2.59 -14.27 -0.27
CA VAL A 52 1.18 -13.88 -0.13
C VAL A 52 0.64 -13.34 -1.45
N LYS A 53 1.43 -12.53 -2.17
CA LYS A 53 1.04 -12.00 -3.48
C LYS A 53 0.81 -13.10 -4.50
N ALA A 54 1.68 -14.10 -4.57
CA ALA A 54 1.49 -15.24 -5.46
C ALA A 54 0.19 -16.01 -5.13
N LEU A 55 -0.14 -16.18 -3.85
CA LEU A 55 -1.41 -16.80 -3.46
C LEU A 55 -2.61 -15.90 -3.83
N TYR A 56 -2.51 -14.61 -3.60
CA TYR A 56 -3.54 -13.64 -3.98
C TYR A 56 -3.81 -13.66 -5.49
N ASP A 57 -2.75 -13.63 -6.31
CA ASP A 57 -2.85 -13.62 -7.77
C ASP A 57 -3.44 -14.94 -8.30
N ASN A 58 -3.05 -16.09 -7.73
CA ASN A 58 -3.61 -17.39 -8.11
C ASN A 58 -5.10 -17.54 -7.76
N LEU A 59 -5.56 -16.88 -6.70
CA LEU A 59 -6.96 -16.92 -6.30
C LEU A 59 -7.80 -15.92 -7.08
N LYS A 60 -7.22 -14.76 -7.45
CA LYS A 60 -7.89 -13.73 -8.24
C LYS A 60 -8.40 -14.36 -9.54
N ASP A 61 -9.72 -14.40 -9.71
CA ASP A 61 -10.39 -15.02 -10.86
C ASP A 61 -9.96 -16.48 -11.14
N GLY A 62 -9.46 -17.21 -10.14
CA GLY A 62 -8.90 -18.55 -10.34
C GLY A 62 -7.55 -18.57 -11.08
N GLY A 63 -6.85 -17.44 -11.16
CA GLY A 63 -5.52 -17.31 -11.77
C GLY A 63 -5.54 -16.91 -13.24
N ASP A 64 -6.73 -16.79 -13.84
CA ASP A 64 -6.92 -16.40 -15.24
C ASP A 64 -8.14 -15.48 -15.38
N THR A 65 -7.90 -14.17 -15.29
CA THR A 65 -8.95 -13.14 -15.45
C THR A 65 -9.53 -13.17 -16.85
N ASP A 66 -8.69 -13.20 -17.89
CA ASP A 66 -9.13 -13.15 -19.29
C ASP A 66 -9.92 -14.41 -19.66
N GLY A 67 -9.44 -15.59 -19.21
CA GLY A 67 -10.15 -16.85 -19.35
C GLY A 67 -11.52 -16.82 -18.67
N THR A 68 -11.57 -16.37 -17.42
CA THR A 68 -12.84 -16.31 -16.67
C THR A 68 -13.83 -15.30 -17.29
N VAL A 69 -13.36 -14.15 -17.80
CA VAL A 69 -14.21 -13.22 -18.55
C VAL A 69 -14.74 -13.88 -19.83
N SER A 70 -13.88 -14.56 -20.59
CA SER A 70 -14.27 -15.27 -21.81
C SER A 70 -15.32 -16.36 -21.53
N ASP A 71 -15.16 -17.12 -20.45
CA ASP A 71 -16.14 -18.15 -20.04
C ASP A 71 -17.51 -17.51 -19.77
N VAL A 72 -17.55 -16.33 -19.14
CA VAL A 72 -18.79 -15.60 -18.87
C VAL A 72 -19.42 -15.05 -20.15
N GLU A 73 -18.65 -14.40 -21.02
CA GLU A 73 -19.17 -13.75 -22.22
C GLU A 73 -19.74 -14.76 -23.22
N THR A 74 -19.11 -15.93 -23.31
CA THR A 74 -19.47 -16.99 -24.28
C THR A 74 -20.51 -17.98 -23.79
N ALA A 75 -20.90 -17.90 -22.51
CA ALA A 75 -21.86 -18.82 -21.90
C ALA A 75 -23.26 -18.74 -22.53
N TRP A 76 -23.94 -19.88 -22.51
CA TRP A 76 -25.34 -20.06 -22.89
C TRP A 76 -26.25 -20.31 -21.67
N PRO A 77 -27.57 -20.08 -21.78
CA PRO A 77 -28.48 -20.21 -20.65
C PRO A 77 -28.52 -21.61 -20.00
N ASP A 78 -28.21 -22.67 -20.75
CA ASP A 78 -28.13 -24.04 -20.25
C ASP A 78 -26.87 -24.31 -19.41
N GLU A 79 -25.82 -23.50 -19.57
CA GLU A 79 -24.55 -23.57 -18.80
C GLU A 79 -24.62 -22.73 -17.51
N MET A 80 -25.69 -21.94 -17.31
CA MET A 80 -25.81 -20.96 -16.22
C MET A 80 -25.49 -21.55 -14.84
N TRP A 81 -26.05 -22.72 -14.52
CA TRP A 81 -25.86 -23.34 -13.20
C TRP A 81 -24.43 -23.81 -12.95
N GLU A 82 -23.76 -24.28 -13.99
CA GLU A 82 -22.36 -24.71 -13.92
C GLU A 82 -21.45 -23.50 -13.74
N LEU A 83 -21.61 -22.48 -14.59
CA LEU A 83 -20.83 -21.26 -14.51
C LEU A 83 -21.06 -20.50 -13.20
N ARG A 84 -22.32 -20.45 -12.70
CA ARG A 84 -22.62 -19.90 -11.37
C ARG A 84 -21.85 -20.62 -10.27
N ALA A 85 -21.81 -21.96 -10.31
CA ALA A 85 -21.10 -22.74 -9.30
C ALA A 85 -19.59 -22.47 -9.34
N GLU A 86 -19.02 -22.34 -10.55
CA GLU A 86 -17.62 -21.99 -10.73
C GLU A 86 -17.27 -20.60 -10.20
N LEU A 87 -18.06 -19.58 -10.54
CA LEU A 87 -17.86 -18.20 -10.07
C LEU A 87 -17.98 -18.08 -8.55
N LEU A 88 -18.94 -18.79 -7.95
CA LEU A 88 -19.07 -18.86 -6.49
C LEU A 88 -17.90 -19.61 -5.84
N ALA A 89 -17.34 -20.63 -6.50
CA ALA A 89 -16.13 -21.31 -6.01
C ALA A 89 -14.88 -20.41 -6.06
N LYS A 90 -14.81 -19.48 -7.02
CA LYS A 90 -13.76 -18.45 -7.13
C LYS A 90 -13.98 -17.25 -6.19
N SER A 91 -15.19 -17.08 -5.66
CA SER A 91 -15.49 -16.00 -4.70
C SER A 91 -14.78 -16.25 -3.36
N PRO A 92 -14.34 -15.23 -2.59
CA PRO A 92 -14.54 -13.79 -2.77
C PRO A 92 -13.47 -13.12 -3.66
N HIS A 93 -12.81 -13.88 -4.54
CA HIS A 93 -11.64 -13.42 -5.29
C HIS A 93 -11.94 -12.94 -6.72
N LEU A 94 -13.22 -12.84 -7.11
CA LEU A 94 -13.56 -12.27 -8.39
C LEU A 94 -13.14 -10.80 -8.45
N SER A 95 -12.62 -10.41 -9.60
CA SER A 95 -12.20 -9.05 -9.92
C SER A 95 -13.39 -8.22 -10.41
N TYR A 96 -13.17 -6.91 -10.48
CA TYR A 96 -14.14 -5.98 -11.04
C TYR A 96 -14.48 -6.37 -12.50
N GLU A 97 -13.49 -6.75 -13.28
CA GLU A 97 -13.63 -7.12 -14.69
C GLU A 97 -14.58 -8.31 -14.88
N VAL A 98 -14.37 -9.39 -14.11
CA VAL A 98 -15.26 -10.58 -14.15
C VAL A 98 -16.65 -10.24 -13.63
N LEU A 99 -16.76 -9.54 -12.50
CA LEU A 99 -18.06 -9.19 -11.92
C LEU A 99 -18.87 -8.29 -12.86
N LYS A 100 -18.22 -7.35 -13.54
CA LYS A 100 -18.84 -6.51 -14.56
C LYS A 100 -19.38 -7.36 -15.72
N SER A 101 -18.58 -8.29 -16.23
CA SER A 101 -19.01 -9.22 -17.29
C SER A 101 -20.23 -10.05 -16.86
N VAL A 102 -20.24 -10.55 -15.62
CA VAL A 102 -21.39 -11.27 -15.04
C VAL A 102 -22.64 -10.37 -14.96
N ALA A 103 -22.47 -9.10 -14.58
CA ALA A 103 -23.58 -8.15 -14.51
C ALA A 103 -24.19 -7.83 -15.87
N ASP A 104 -23.41 -7.91 -16.94
CA ASP A 104 -23.83 -7.61 -18.31
C ASP A 104 -24.51 -8.80 -19.00
N LYS A 105 -24.16 -10.02 -18.58
CA LYS A 105 -24.65 -11.27 -19.16
C LYS A 105 -26.07 -11.65 -18.68
N THR A 106 -27.02 -10.71 -18.80
CA THR A 106 -28.41 -10.86 -18.33
C THR A 106 -29.25 -11.87 -19.14
N ASP A 107 -28.77 -12.26 -20.32
CA ASP A 107 -29.34 -13.35 -21.12
C ASP A 107 -29.09 -14.74 -20.50
N VAL A 108 -28.05 -14.86 -19.67
CA VAL A 108 -27.70 -16.10 -18.95
C VAL A 108 -28.04 -15.98 -17.48
N PHE A 109 -27.68 -14.89 -16.82
CA PHE A 109 -27.87 -14.70 -15.38
C PHE A 109 -29.09 -13.85 -15.05
N PRO A 110 -30.10 -14.42 -14.36
CA PRO A 110 -31.14 -13.63 -13.72
C PRO A 110 -30.58 -12.73 -12.61
N ASP A 111 -31.30 -11.65 -12.29
CA ASP A 111 -30.91 -10.67 -11.25
C ASP A 111 -30.55 -11.33 -9.91
N GLU A 112 -31.26 -12.39 -9.50
CA GLU A 112 -30.97 -13.11 -8.26
C GLU A 112 -29.59 -13.79 -8.27
N VAL A 113 -29.18 -14.31 -9.43
CA VAL A 113 -27.86 -14.96 -9.58
C VAL A 113 -26.76 -13.91 -9.63
N ILE A 114 -26.97 -12.81 -10.35
CA ILE A 114 -26.05 -11.67 -10.37
C ILE A 114 -25.86 -11.18 -8.92
N PHE A 115 -26.96 -10.91 -8.21
CA PHE A 115 -26.93 -10.45 -6.83
C PHE A 115 -26.15 -11.41 -5.91
N GLU A 116 -26.36 -12.71 -6.03
CA GLU A 116 -25.65 -13.71 -5.21
C GLU A 116 -24.15 -13.69 -5.44
N ILE A 117 -23.71 -13.66 -6.70
CA ILE A 117 -22.29 -13.62 -7.06
C ILE A 117 -21.67 -12.31 -6.57
N MET A 118 -22.37 -11.18 -6.71
CA MET A 118 -21.91 -9.89 -6.17
C MET A 118 -21.79 -9.92 -4.64
N ALA A 119 -22.79 -10.46 -3.95
CA ALA A 119 -22.82 -10.60 -2.50
C ALA A 119 -21.67 -11.49 -1.97
N ALA A 120 -21.21 -12.45 -2.76
CA ALA A 120 -20.06 -13.29 -2.45
C ALA A 120 -18.71 -12.58 -2.62
N ASN A 121 -18.66 -11.41 -3.26
CA ASN A 121 -17.44 -10.64 -3.54
C ASN A 121 -17.48 -9.21 -2.97
N PRO A 122 -17.68 -9.04 -1.65
CA PRO A 122 -17.92 -7.73 -1.05
C PRO A 122 -16.73 -6.76 -1.12
N ASP A 123 -15.50 -7.24 -1.33
CA ASP A 123 -14.33 -6.37 -1.51
C ASP A 123 -14.44 -5.47 -2.74
N GLU A 124 -14.94 -5.99 -3.86
CA GLU A 124 -15.11 -5.18 -5.09
C GLU A 124 -16.27 -4.18 -4.94
N LEU A 125 -17.29 -4.52 -4.15
CA LEU A 125 -18.40 -3.62 -3.83
C LEU A 125 -17.97 -2.40 -2.99
N ARG A 126 -16.83 -2.47 -2.29
CA ARG A 126 -16.28 -1.29 -1.58
C ARG A 126 -15.83 -0.19 -2.53
N LYS A 127 -15.43 -0.56 -3.74
CA LYS A 127 -15.11 0.40 -4.78
C LYS A 127 -16.43 0.92 -5.31
N ASN A 128 -16.67 2.23 -5.15
CA ASN A 128 -17.93 2.84 -5.57
C ASN A 128 -18.22 2.61 -7.06
N GLU A 129 -17.18 2.35 -7.86
CA GLU A 129 -17.26 2.04 -9.29
C GLU A 129 -18.21 0.87 -9.61
N LEU A 130 -18.08 -0.29 -8.94
CA LEU A 130 -18.93 -1.46 -9.25
C LEU A 130 -20.38 -1.23 -8.87
N ILE A 131 -20.64 -0.63 -7.70
CA ILE A 131 -22.02 -0.34 -7.31
C ILE A 131 -22.65 0.69 -8.25
N THR A 132 -21.94 1.77 -8.57
CA THR A 132 -22.40 2.79 -9.53
C THR A 132 -22.70 2.15 -10.89
N TYR A 133 -21.88 1.19 -11.33
CA TYR A 133 -22.11 0.44 -12.54
C TYR A 133 -23.43 -0.34 -12.51
N LEU A 134 -23.68 -1.09 -11.43
CA LEU A 134 -24.91 -1.88 -11.26
C LEU A 134 -26.19 -1.03 -11.21
N GLU A 135 -26.08 0.22 -10.74
CA GLU A 135 -27.18 1.19 -10.68
C GLU A 135 -27.51 1.85 -12.02
N THR A 136 -26.51 1.99 -12.90
CA THR A 136 -26.60 2.86 -14.09
C THR A 136 -26.55 2.11 -15.43
N LYS A 137 -26.24 0.81 -15.43
CA LYS A 137 -26.27 -0.03 -16.64
C LYS A 137 -27.66 -0.10 -17.26
N GLU A 138 -27.74 -0.55 -18.52
CA GLU A 138 -29.00 -0.60 -19.30
C GLU A 138 -30.14 -1.34 -18.58
N ASN A 139 -29.80 -2.47 -17.95
CA ASN A 139 -30.72 -3.27 -17.13
C ASN A 139 -30.23 -3.25 -15.67
N PRO A 140 -30.53 -2.21 -14.88
CA PRO A 140 -29.99 -2.08 -13.52
C PRO A 140 -30.61 -3.13 -12.59
N LEU A 141 -29.86 -3.53 -11.55
CA LEU A 141 -30.44 -4.39 -10.51
C LEU A 141 -31.52 -3.62 -9.73
N PRO A 142 -32.54 -4.30 -9.19
CA PRO A 142 -33.54 -3.68 -8.34
C PRO A 142 -32.93 -2.89 -7.18
N GLU A 143 -33.46 -1.71 -6.88
CA GLU A 143 -32.94 -0.79 -5.86
C GLU A 143 -32.74 -1.46 -4.48
N TYR A 144 -33.64 -2.37 -4.10
CA TYR A 144 -33.50 -3.11 -2.84
C TYR A 144 -32.28 -4.03 -2.84
N MET A 145 -31.92 -4.66 -3.98
CA MET A 145 -30.73 -5.51 -4.09
C MET A 145 -29.46 -4.66 -3.95
N ILE A 146 -29.41 -3.52 -4.65
CA ILE A 146 -28.31 -2.55 -4.52
C ILE A 146 -28.14 -2.11 -3.06
N SER A 147 -29.24 -1.80 -2.36
CA SER A 147 -29.20 -1.39 -0.95
C SER A 147 -28.60 -2.48 -0.04
N ILE A 148 -28.80 -3.76 -0.36
CA ILE A 148 -28.22 -4.88 0.38
C ILE A 148 -26.74 -5.04 0.03
N LEU A 149 -26.36 -4.90 -1.25
CA LEU A 149 -24.95 -4.96 -1.68
C LEU A 149 -24.10 -3.87 -1.00
N HIS A 150 -24.65 -2.66 -0.84
CA HIS A 150 -24.02 -1.60 -0.04
C HIS A 150 -23.75 -2.03 1.41
N GLN A 151 -24.70 -2.73 2.04
CA GLN A 151 -24.52 -3.21 3.43
C GLN A 151 -23.47 -4.33 3.50
N LEU A 152 -23.39 -5.19 2.48
CA LEU A 152 -22.44 -6.29 2.42
C LEU A 152 -21.01 -5.85 2.13
N ALA A 153 -20.81 -4.73 1.42
CA ALA A 153 -19.50 -4.17 1.10
C ALA A 153 -18.60 -3.97 2.34
N GLY A 154 -19.17 -3.83 3.54
CA GLY A 154 -18.40 -3.74 4.79
C GLY A 154 -17.66 -5.02 5.22
N GLY A 155 -18.00 -6.20 4.68
CA GLY A 155 -17.54 -7.50 5.19
C GLY A 155 -16.07 -7.84 4.93
N ILE A 156 -15.32 -8.26 5.95
CA ILE A 156 -13.94 -8.77 5.79
C ILE A 156 -13.99 -10.15 5.15
N THR A 157 -13.22 -10.35 4.08
CA THR A 157 -13.12 -11.64 3.39
C THR A 157 -11.70 -12.19 3.43
N TYR A 158 -11.52 -13.38 2.86
CA TYR A 158 -10.19 -13.95 2.68
C TYR A 158 -9.30 -13.07 1.76
N LYS A 159 -9.88 -12.46 0.72
CA LYS A 159 -9.19 -11.45 -0.12
C LYS A 159 -8.71 -10.26 0.70
N THR A 160 -9.56 -9.72 1.59
CA THR A 160 -9.17 -8.63 2.50
C THR A 160 -7.96 -9.02 3.36
N VAL A 161 -7.94 -10.23 3.92
CA VAL A 161 -6.84 -10.69 4.79
C VAL A 161 -5.53 -10.84 4.03
N LEU A 162 -5.56 -11.37 2.80
CA LEU A 162 -4.36 -11.44 1.96
C LEU A 162 -3.83 -10.03 1.63
N MET A 163 -4.71 -9.08 1.32
CA MET A 163 -4.32 -7.68 1.10
C MET A 163 -3.70 -7.04 2.35
N GLN A 164 -4.23 -7.31 3.53
CA GLN A 164 -3.67 -6.82 4.80
C GLN A 164 -2.29 -7.44 5.09
N GLU A 165 -2.12 -8.74 4.88
CA GLU A 165 -0.81 -9.40 5.01
C GLU A 165 0.21 -8.79 4.04
N MET A 166 -0.14 -8.61 2.77
CA MET A 166 0.70 -7.92 1.78
C MET A 166 1.06 -6.51 2.23
N ALA A 167 0.10 -5.69 2.66
CA ALA A 167 0.35 -4.33 3.13
C ALA A 167 1.29 -4.30 4.34
N ARG A 168 1.13 -5.23 5.28
CA ARG A 168 2.00 -5.35 6.47
C ARG A 168 3.44 -5.68 6.07
N TYR A 169 3.64 -6.71 5.25
CA TYR A 169 4.98 -7.10 4.79
C TYR A 169 5.62 -6.01 3.92
N HIS A 170 4.82 -5.32 3.11
CA HIS A 170 5.27 -4.18 2.32
C HIS A 170 5.75 -3.02 3.22
N ALA A 171 4.96 -2.64 4.23
CA ALA A 171 5.36 -1.59 5.17
C ALA A 171 6.65 -1.97 5.91
N ALA A 172 6.76 -3.20 6.40
CA ALA A 172 7.94 -3.68 7.12
C ALA A 172 9.19 -3.68 6.23
N LYS A 173 9.13 -4.21 4.99
CA LYS A 173 10.28 -4.18 4.08
C LYS A 173 10.69 -2.72 3.76
N MET A 174 9.71 -1.84 3.53
CA MET A 174 10.02 -0.44 3.21
C MET A 174 10.67 0.28 4.38
N GLN A 175 10.24 0.00 5.61
CA GLN A 175 10.88 0.53 6.80
C GLN A 175 12.36 0.13 6.87
N SER A 176 12.68 -1.16 6.67
CA SER A 176 14.06 -1.64 6.65
C SER A 176 14.90 -0.95 5.56
N ALA A 177 14.35 -0.80 4.35
CA ALA A 177 15.03 -0.09 3.26
C ALA A 177 15.32 1.37 3.63
N TYR A 178 14.35 2.09 4.23
CA TYR A 178 14.55 3.47 4.66
C TYR A 178 15.53 3.61 5.83
N ASP A 179 15.57 2.65 6.75
CA ASP A 179 16.57 2.62 7.82
C ASP A 179 17.99 2.49 7.25
N LEU A 180 18.17 1.65 6.22
CA LEU A 180 19.45 1.46 5.51
C LEU A 180 19.85 2.70 4.68
N ILE A 181 18.90 3.32 3.97
CA ILE A 181 19.12 4.59 3.26
C ILE A 181 19.55 5.68 4.23
N ARG A 182 18.79 5.88 5.33
CA ARG A 182 19.10 6.89 6.35
C ARG A 182 20.48 6.64 6.94
N SER A 183 20.78 5.40 7.31
CA SER A 183 22.07 5.01 7.89
C SER A 183 23.23 5.36 6.96
N THR A 184 23.09 5.05 5.67
CA THR A 184 24.11 5.32 4.63
C THR A 184 24.34 6.81 4.41
N LEU A 185 23.26 7.60 4.34
CA LEU A 185 23.35 9.05 4.15
C LEU A 185 23.96 9.79 5.35
N ASN A 186 23.86 9.22 6.55
CA ASN A 186 24.41 9.80 7.78
C ASN A 186 25.78 9.22 8.17
N ASP A 187 26.33 8.31 7.36
CA ASP A 187 27.67 7.78 7.57
C ASP A 187 28.74 8.85 7.25
N SER A 188 29.92 8.69 7.82
CA SER A 188 31.07 9.58 7.60
C SER A 188 31.57 9.58 6.16
N LEU A 189 31.38 8.46 5.46
CA LEU A 189 31.66 8.28 4.04
C LEU A 189 30.45 7.57 3.43
N VAL A 190 29.79 8.21 2.47
CA VAL A 190 28.62 7.65 1.81
C VAL A 190 29.09 6.60 0.79
N ASP A 191 28.62 5.37 0.95
CA ASP A 191 28.73 4.34 -0.08
C ASP A 191 27.56 4.51 -1.06
N TYR A 192 27.82 5.23 -2.16
CA TYR A 192 26.80 5.54 -3.15
C TYR A 192 26.29 4.31 -3.91
N THR A 193 27.11 3.26 -4.05
CA THR A 193 26.66 2.00 -4.68
C THR A 193 25.65 1.30 -3.76
N TYR A 194 25.98 1.19 -2.47
CA TYR A 194 25.08 0.64 -1.48
C TYR A 194 23.80 1.48 -1.33
N LEU A 195 23.92 2.82 -1.32
CA LEU A 195 22.78 3.73 -1.31
C LEU A 195 21.84 3.48 -2.48
N ARG A 196 22.36 3.45 -3.71
CA ARG A 196 21.55 3.23 -4.92
C ARG A 196 20.87 1.87 -4.93
N ASN A 197 21.53 0.82 -4.46
CA ASN A 197 20.91 -0.51 -4.32
C ASN A 197 19.67 -0.46 -3.42
N TRP A 198 19.74 0.29 -2.31
CA TRP A 198 18.60 0.44 -1.39
C TRP A 198 17.53 1.40 -1.90
N LEU A 199 17.90 2.44 -2.66
CA LEU A 199 16.94 3.29 -3.35
C LEU A 199 16.14 2.49 -4.40
N ASP A 200 16.81 1.68 -5.22
CA ASP A 200 16.19 0.81 -6.22
C ASP A 200 15.18 -0.17 -5.59
N ASN A 201 15.53 -0.74 -4.44
CA ASN A 201 14.64 -1.62 -3.65
C ASN A 201 13.33 -0.94 -3.18
N THR A 202 13.27 0.40 -3.14
CA THR A 202 12.03 1.13 -2.82
C THR A 202 11.09 1.29 -4.01
N ASN A 203 11.63 1.27 -5.25
CA ASN A 203 10.90 1.41 -6.51
C ASN A 203 9.89 2.58 -6.50
N THR A 204 10.39 3.80 -6.21
CA THR A 204 9.57 5.02 -6.21
C THR A 204 10.22 6.11 -7.06
N LEU A 205 9.39 6.95 -7.69
CA LEU A 205 9.83 8.12 -8.46
C LEU A 205 10.81 8.99 -7.65
N ASN A 206 10.54 9.15 -6.35
CA ASN A 206 11.40 9.91 -5.46
C ASN A 206 12.77 9.25 -5.21
N ALA A 207 12.83 7.92 -5.20
CA ALA A 207 14.09 7.20 -5.07
C ALA A 207 14.92 7.29 -6.35
N ASP A 208 14.30 7.26 -7.54
CA ASP A 208 15.03 7.47 -8.80
C ASP A 208 15.60 8.88 -8.92
N MET A 209 14.86 9.89 -8.46
CA MET A 209 15.40 11.26 -8.36
C MET A 209 16.57 11.36 -7.36
N GLN A 210 16.53 10.59 -6.26
CA GLN A 210 17.67 10.50 -5.34
C GLN A 210 18.85 9.72 -5.95
N THR A 211 18.59 8.73 -6.80
CA THR A 211 19.60 7.99 -7.56
C THR A 211 20.30 8.91 -8.56
N VAL A 212 19.55 9.76 -9.30
CA VAL A 212 20.12 10.82 -10.16
C VAL A 212 21.06 11.71 -9.35
N ALA A 213 20.56 12.21 -8.21
CA ALA A 213 21.35 13.01 -7.27
C ALA A 213 22.65 12.32 -6.83
N SER A 214 22.59 11.03 -6.51
CA SER A 214 23.78 10.26 -6.11
C SER A 214 24.83 10.15 -7.22
N TYR A 215 24.40 10.00 -8.48
CA TYR A 215 25.31 9.97 -9.63
C TYR A 215 25.97 11.34 -9.85
N MET A 216 25.22 12.43 -9.68
CA MET A 216 25.76 13.79 -9.77
C MET A 216 26.85 14.04 -8.72
N GLU A 217 26.65 13.59 -7.47
CA GLU A 217 27.67 13.74 -6.41
C GLU A 217 28.96 12.94 -6.69
N GLU A 218 28.88 11.83 -7.43
CA GLU A 218 30.05 11.08 -7.91
C GLU A 218 30.65 11.63 -9.22
N GLY A 219 30.03 12.65 -9.82
CA GLY A 219 30.43 13.20 -11.11
C GLY A 219 30.07 12.29 -12.30
N ASP A 220 29.25 11.26 -12.11
CA ASP A 220 28.75 10.39 -13.17
C ASP A 220 27.50 11.00 -13.83
N TYR A 221 27.70 12.10 -14.56
CA TYR A 221 26.63 12.80 -15.26
C TYR A 221 26.02 11.98 -16.40
N THR A 222 26.73 10.96 -16.90
CA THR A 222 26.21 10.10 -17.98
C THR A 222 25.11 9.18 -17.44
N SER A 223 25.35 8.53 -16.30
CA SER A 223 24.33 7.71 -15.64
C SER A 223 23.17 8.56 -15.13
N ALA A 224 23.45 9.73 -14.57
CA ALA A 224 22.43 10.68 -14.12
C ALA A 224 21.48 11.09 -15.26
N GLN A 225 22.04 11.51 -16.41
CA GLN A 225 21.27 11.88 -17.60
C GLN A 225 20.46 10.72 -18.16
N SER A 226 21.04 9.52 -18.18
CA SER A 226 20.37 8.32 -18.69
C SER A 226 19.13 7.99 -17.85
N LEU A 227 19.24 8.07 -16.52
CA LEU A 227 18.11 7.85 -15.62
C LEU A 227 17.06 8.95 -15.75
N LEU A 228 17.45 10.23 -15.83
CA LEU A 228 16.53 11.35 -16.07
C LEU A 228 15.67 11.19 -17.32
N ASN A 229 16.22 10.57 -18.36
CA ASN A 229 15.50 10.32 -19.61
C ASN A 229 14.55 9.13 -19.53
N LEU A 230 14.82 8.16 -18.64
CA LEU A 230 14.04 6.93 -18.50
C LEU A 230 12.79 7.10 -17.65
N VAL A 231 12.84 7.95 -16.62
CA VAL A 231 11.79 8.05 -15.60
C VAL A 231 10.38 8.35 -16.16
N PRO A 232 10.18 9.29 -17.12
CA PRO A 232 8.82 9.58 -17.62
C PRO A 232 8.13 8.33 -18.16
N ASP A 233 8.84 7.53 -18.96
CA ASP A 233 8.30 6.31 -19.56
C ASP A 233 8.13 5.20 -18.52
N ALA A 234 9.08 5.08 -17.57
CA ALA A 234 9.05 4.05 -16.54
C ALA A 234 7.85 4.19 -15.59
N TYR A 235 7.40 5.41 -15.32
CA TYR A 235 6.25 5.70 -14.44
C TYR A 235 4.97 6.11 -15.19
N GLY A 236 5.02 6.25 -16.52
CA GLY A 236 3.89 6.72 -17.32
C GLY A 236 3.43 8.11 -16.91
N LEU A 237 4.36 9.04 -16.71
CA LEU A 237 4.05 10.40 -16.23
C LEU A 237 3.30 11.17 -17.31
N GLU A 238 2.19 11.79 -16.93
CA GLU A 238 1.35 12.62 -17.81
C GLU A 238 0.86 13.88 -17.09
N GLY A 239 0.41 14.89 -17.85
CA GLY A 239 -0.14 16.14 -17.31
C GLY A 239 0.80 16.86 -16.35
N ASP A 240 0.24 17.38 -15.24
CA ASP A 240 0.98 18.15 -14.23
C ASP A 240 2.16 17.38 -13.61
N GLU A 241 2.08 16.03 -13.52
CA GLU A 241 3.17 15.21 -12.99
C GLU A 241 4.37 15.19 -13.96
N LEU A 242 4.10 15.09 -15.27
CA LEU A 242 5.13 15.16 -16.30
C LEU A 242 5.76 16.55 -16.37
N ASP A 243 4.94 17.60 -16.27
CA ASP A 243 5.43 18.99 -16.28
C ASP A 243 6.34 19.26 -15.07
N ALA A 244 5.91 18.88 -13.86
CA ALA A 244 6.73 18.99 -12.65
C ALA A 244 8.04 18.20 -12.75
N TYR A 245 8.01 17.01 -13.38
CA TYR A 245 9.21 16.21 -13.60
C TYR A 245 10.16 16.86 -14.62
N ASN A 246 9.63 17.42 -15.71
CA ASN A 246 10.43 18.09 -16.73
C ASN A 246 11.14 19.34 -16.19
N GLU A 247 10.50 20.09 -15.29
CA GLU A 247 11.17 21.18 -14.58
C GLU A 247 12.29 20.67 -13.67
N TYR A 248 12.05 19.59 -12.91
CA TYR A 248 13.09 18.97 -12.08
C TYR A 248 14.27 18.49 -12.93
N LYS A 249 14.00 17.83 -14.06
CA LYS A 249 15.00 17.38 -15.02
C LYS A 249 15.83 18.54 -15.55
N SER A 250 15.17 19.61 -15.99
CA SER A 250 15.84 20.81 -16.52
C SER A 250 16.75 21.44 -15.46
N LEU A 251 16.28 21.54 -14.21
CA LEU A 251 17.08 22.04 -13.10
C LEU A 251 18.28 21.12 -12.79
N ALA A 252 18.10 19.79 -12.82
CA ALA A 252 19.17 18.84 -12.62
C ALA A 252 20.25 18.95 -13.71
N GLU A 253 19.88 19.05 -14.98
CA GLU A 253 20.80 19.22 -16.13
C GLU A 253 21.62 20.52 -16.02
N ILE A 254 20.99 21.60 -15.56
CA ILE A 254 21.68 22.87 -15.30
C ILE A 254 22.69 22.73 -14.16
N GLN A 255 22.32 22.06 -13.07
CA GLN A 255 23.25 21.78 -11.97
C GLN A 255 24.44 20.92 -12.43
N MET A 256 24.22 19.91 -13.29
CA MET A 256 25.31 19.15 -13.89
C MET A 256 26.24 20.05 -14.72
N ASN A 257 25.69 21.04 -15.44
CA ASN A 257 26.48 22.00 -16.20
C ASN A 257 27.35 22.88 -15.30
N TRP A 258 26.80 23.38 -14.19
CA TRP A 258 27.57 24.14 -13.19
C TRP A 258 28.72 23.32 -12.61
N GLN A 259 28.44 22.09 -12.18
CA GLN A 259 29.44 21.22 -11.57
C GLN A 259 30.56 20.85 -12.57
N GLN A 260 30.23 20.60 -13.84
CA GLN A 260 31.23 20.37 -14.90
C GLN A 260 32.13 21.58 -15.17
N GLN A 261 31.63 22.79 -14.95
CA GLN A 261 32.42 24.02 -15.02
C GLN A 261 33.22 24.32 -13.74
N GLY A 262 33.13 23.45 -12.72
CA GLY A 262 33.73 23.68 -11.40
C GLY A 262 33.04 24.81 -10.63
N ARG A 263 31.82 25.17 -11.01
CA ARG A 263 31.01 26.21 -10.37
C ARG A 263 30.13 25.60 -9.29
N THR A 264 29.87 26.38 -8.26
CA THR A 264 28.96 26.02 -7.18
C THR A 264 27.70 26.89 -7.23
N VAL A 265 26.74 26.59 -6.36
CA VAL A 265 25.54 27.42 -6.17
C VAL A 265 25.85 28.82 -5.64
N PHE A 266 27.11 29.15 -5.33
CA PHE A 266 27.53 30.51 -4.96
C PHE A 266 28.04 31.34 -6.16
N ASP A 267 28.25 30.69 -7.30
CA ASP A 267 28.88 31.28 -8.48
C ASP A 267 27.87 31.58 -9.61
N LEU A 268 26.57 31.61 -9.29
CA LEU A 268 25.50 31.85 -10.27
C LEU A 268 25.45 33.32 -10.70
N ASP A 269 25.18 33.54 -11.99
CA ASP A 269 24.99 34.86 -12.56
C ASP A 269 23.54 35.37 -12.40
N SER A 270 23.29 36.61 -12.84
CA SER A 270 21.96 37.22 -12.71
C SER A 270 20.87 36.50 -13.51
N ALA A 271 21.20 35.85 -14.63
CA ALA A 271 20.22 35.13 -15.44
C ALA A 271 19.86 33.79 -14.81
N GLU A 272 20.84 33.07 -14.27
CA GLU A 272 20.63 31.82 -13.54
C GLU A 272 19.87 32.05 -12.24
N ILE A 273 20.17 33.13 -11.49
CA ILE A 273 19.39 33.53 -10.31
C ILE A 273 17.94 33.83 -10.71
N ALA A 274 17.71 34.59 -11.79
CA ALA A 274 16.36 34.90 -12.26
C ALA A 274 15.56 33.65 -12.65
N MET A 275 16.20 32.66 -13.26
CA MET A 275 15.57 31.37 -13.56
C MET A 275 15.23 30.58 -12.30
N LEU A 276 16.09 30.56 -11.28
CA LEU A 276 15.74 29.93 -9.99
C LEU A 276 14.57 30.65 -9.31
N VAL A 277 14.49 31.98 -9.42
CA VAL A 277 13.34 32.74 -8.91
C VAL A 277 12.05 32.35 -9.63
N ASP A 278 12.10 32.18 -10.96
CA ASP A 278 10.95 31.72 -11.73
C ASP A 278 10.47 30.33 -11.30
N TYR A 279 11.38 29.35 -11.18
CA TYR A 279 11.01 28.04 -10.63
C TYR A 279 10.48 28.13 -9.19
N ALA A 280 11.06 28.97 -8.34
CA ALA A 280 10.62 29.11 -6.96
C ALA A 280 9.22 29.73 -6.83
N GLU A 281 8.85 30.66 -7.72
CA GLU A 281 7.58 31.39 -7.66
C GLU A 281 6.47 30.73 -8.48
N ASN A 282 6.81 30.17 -9.65
CA ASN A 282 5.85 29.66 -10.64
C ASN A 282 6.00 28.17 -10.94
N GLY A 283 7.13 27.55 -10.59
CA GLY A 283 7.40 26.15 -10.88
C GLY A 283 6.59 25.17 -10.03
N LEU A 284 6.58 23.92 -10.48
CA LEU A 284 5.88 22.79 -9.86
C LEU A 284 6.85 21.83 -9.16
N GLY A 285 6.32 21.10 -8.18
CA GLY A 285 7.01 19.97 -7.56
C GLY A 285 8.41 20.30 -7.01
N LYS A 286 9.38 19.43 -7.31
CA LYS A 286 10.72 19.48 -6.72
C LYS A 286 11.59 20.62 -7.25
N ALA A 287 11.40 21.06 -8.48
CA ALA A 287 12.17 22.17 -9.04
C ALA A 287 11.96 23.45 -8.22
N ALA A 288 10.72 23.73 -7.86
CA ALA A 288 10.37 24.86 -6.99
C ALA A 288 11.02 24.76 -5.61
N VAL A 289 10.96 23.58 -4.97
CA VAL A 289 11.53 23.36 -3.62
C VAL A 289 13.05 23.51 -3.62
N ILE A 290 13.73 22.90 -4.60
CA ILE A 290 15.19 22.98 -4.72
C ILE A 290 15.62 24.42 -5.01
N SER A 291 14.91 25.13 -5.89
CA SER A 291 15.22 26.52 -6.25
C SER A 291 15.07 27.46 -5.06
N LYS A 292 13.99 27.32 -4.27
CA LYS A 292 13.84 28.03 -2.99
C LYS A 292 15.02 27.76 -2.07
N GLY A 293 15.38 26.49 -1.87
CA GLY A 293 16.50 26.09 -1.02
C GLY A 293 17.83 26.73 -1.43
N ILE A 294 18.15 26.75 -2.73
CA ILE A 294 19.38 27.37 -3.26
C ILE A 294 19.37 28.89 -3.01
N LEU A 295 18.26 29.56 -3.32
CA LEU A 295 18.14 31.02 -3.18
C LEU A 295 18.21 31.46 -1.72
N GLU A 296 17.61 30.71 -0.79
CA GLU A 296 17.73 30.98 0.65
C GLU A 296 19.14 30.74 1.17
N PHE A 297 19.77 29.65 0.73
CA PHE A 297 21.09 29.25 1.21
C PHE A 297 22.22 30.16 0.71
N ALA A 298 22.20 30.54 -0.58
CA ALA A 298 23.32 31.22 -1.24
C ALA A 298 23.08 32.70 -1.53
N TYR A 299 21.82 33.15 -1.65
CA TYR A 299 21.49 34.48 -2.20
C TYR A 299 20.65 35.36 -1.29
N GLY A 300 20.35 34.91 -0.06
CA GLY A 300 19.66 35.71 0.95
C GLY A 300 18.17 35.95 0.67
N TYR A 301 17.56 35.14 -0.20
CA TYR A 301 16.11 35.11 -0.34
C TYR A 301 15.48 34.48 0.91
N HIS A 302 14.19 34.76 1.10
CA HIS A 302 13.40 34.17 2.16
C HIS A 302 12.03 33.80 1.61
N TYR A 303 11.75 32.51 1.53
CA TYR A 303 10.45 31.97 1.17
C TYR A 303 9.74 31.53 2.45
N CYS A 304 8.44 31.82 2.57
CA CYS A 304 7.70 31.26 3.70
C CYS A 304 7.41 29.78 3.45
N ASN A 305 7.90 28.90 4.31
CA ASN A 305 7.37 27.54 4.47
C ASN A 305 6.10 27.55 5.34
N CYS A 306 5.20 28.47 5.01
CA CYS A 306 3.92 28.61 5.68
C CYS A 306 3.05 27.41 5.27
N LEU A 307 2.69 26.55 6.22
CA LEU A 307 1.53 25.66 6.01
C LEU A 307 0.33 26.55 5.64
N PRO A 308 -0.47 26.23 4.62
CA PRO A 308 -1.65 27.01 4.29
C PRO A 308 -2.61 27.00 5.50
N VAL A 309 -2.58 28.05 6.32
CA VAL A 309 -3.32 28.11 7.59
C VAL A 309 -4.83 28.35 7.35
N ASN A 310 -5.22 28.80 6.15
CA ASN A 310 -6.55 29.35 5.89
C ASN A 310 -7.33 28.66 4.75
N ASP A 311 -6.85 27.52 4.24
CA ASP A 311 -7.59 26.80 3.21
C ASP A 311 -7.98 25.39 3.69
N SER A 312 -9.20 25.29 4.22
CA SER A 312 -9.78 24.01 4.61
C SER A 312 -10.08 23.11 3.40
N SER A 313 -10.00 23.59 2.15
CA SER A 313 -10.24 22.77 0.97
C SER A 313 -9.15 21.71 0.74
N ASN A 314 -7.95 21.95 1.29
CA ASN A 314 -6.77 21.08 1.13
C ASN A 314 -6.39 20.37 2.44
N MET A 315 -7.14 20.58 3.52
CA MET A 315 -7.06 19.67 4.66
C MET A 315 -7.50 18.30 4.17
N LYS A 316 -6.70 17.26 4.43
CA LYS A 316 -7.14 15.87 4.21
C LYS A 316 -8.40 15.62 5.02
N SER A 317 -9.56 15.91 4.44
CA SER A 317 -10.85 15.46 4.93
C SER A 317 -11.12 14.15 4.25
N SER A 318 -10.77 13.06 4.91
CA SER A 318 -11.57 11.86 4.71
C SER A 318 -12.91 12.14 5.41
N ASN A 319 -14.03 11.73 4.81
CA ASN A 319 -15.11 11.24 5.66
C ASN A 319 -14.43 10.30 6.65
N ALA A 320 -14.71 10.42 7.94
CA ALA A 320 -14.18 9.48 8.91
C ALA A 320 -14.61 8.07 8.49
N PHE A 321 -13.80 7.45 7.65
CA PHE A 321 -13.73 6.03 7.54
C PHE A 321 -13.26 5.70 8.94
N ALA A 322 -14.13 5.04 9.70
CA ALA A 322 -13.70 4.28 10.86
C ALA A 322 -12.83 3.11 10.34
N GLY A 323 -11.75 3.46 9.62
CA GLY A 323 -10.60 2.63 9.47
C GLY A 323 -10.09 2.49 10.87
N THR A 324 -10.25 1.29 11.40
CA THR A 324 -9.59 0.85 12.60
C THR A 324 -8.09 1.03 12.34
N ASN A 325 -7.57 2.23 12.65
CA ASN A 325 -6.26 2.30 13.25
C ASN A 325 -6.25 1.17 14.27
N GLU A 326 -5.27 0.28 14.22
CA GLU A 326 -5.04 -0.67 15.30
C GLU A 326 -4.56 0.08 16.56
N THR A 327 -5.26 1.13 16.97
CA THR A 327 -5.51 1.34 18.39
C THR A 327 -6.16 0.05 18.86
N ASP A 328 -5.53 -0.62 19.81
CA ASP A 328 -6.05 -1.81 20.48
C ASP A 328 -7.50 -1.56 20.93
N ASN A 329 -8.47 -1.87 20.06
CA ASN A 329 -9.89 -1.72 20.34
C ASN A 329 -10.36 -2.78 21.36
N GLY A 330 -9.41 -3.55 21.93
CA GLY A 330 -9.63 -4.63 22.87
C GLY A 330 -10.10 -5.93 22.22
N LEU A 331 -10.35 -5.94 20.90
CA LEU A 331 -10.73 -7.13 20.14
C LEU A 331 -9.48 -7.83 19.58
N LEU A 332 -9.13 -8.97 20.18
CA LEU A 332 -7.99 -9.79 19.78
C LEU A 332 -8.45 -11.22 19.51
N ILE A 333 -7.85 -11.85 18.51
CA ILE A 333 -7.99 -13.29 18.26
C ILE A 333 -6.73 -13.84 17.59
N GLU A 334 -6.23 -14.97 18.09
CA GLU A 334 -5.11 -15.71 17.50
C GLU A 334 -5.37 -17.22 17.54
N ALA A 335 -5.01 -17.92 16.47
CA ALA A 335 -5.13 -19.37 16.36
C ALA A 335 -3.80 -20.08 16.65
N THR A 336 -3.80 -21.03 17.59
CA THR A 336 -2.61 -21.80 17.99
C THR A 336 -2.94 -23.28 18.23
N PRO A 337 -2.15 -24.25 17.74
CA PRO A 337 -1.07 -24.08 16.77
C PRO A 337 -1.62 -23.68 15.39
N ASN A 338 -0.79 -23.05 14.58
CA ASN A 338 -1.08 -22.74 13.18
C ASN A 338 0.23 -22.84 12.38
N PRO A 339 0.44 -23.88 11.54
CA PRO A 339 -0.55 -24.87 11.12
C PRO A 339 -1.04 -25.83 12.21
N ALA A 340 -2.32 -26.19 12.17
CA ALA A 340 -2.99 -27.11 13.06
C ALA A 340 -3.14 -28.51 12.43
N ARG A 341 -3.16 -29.57 13.24
CA ARG A 341 -3.28 -30.97 12.75
C ARG A 341 -4.48 -31.73 13.28
N THR A 342 -4.75 -31.58 14.57
CA THR A 342 -5.81 -32.34 15.26
C THR A 342 -6.74 -31.44 16.05
N TRP A 343 -6.24 -30.31 16.54
CA TRP A 343 -7.00 -29.28 17.23
C TRP A 343 -6.39 -27.92 16.95
N VAL A 344 -7.20 -26.88 17.12
CA VAL A 344 -6.76 -25.47 17.15
C VAL A 344 -7.45 -24.78 18.32
N ALA A 345 -6.70 -23.91 19.00
CA ALA A 345 -7.21 -23.03 20.04
C ALA A 345 -7.21 -21.59 19.55
N PHE A 346 -8.39 -20.96 19.59
CA PHE A 346 -8.56 -19.53 19.34
C PHE A 346 -8.48 -18.78 20.66
N ASN A 347 -7.36 -18.14 20.94
CA ASN A 347 -7.20 -17.26 22.09
C ASN A 347 -7.79 -15.90 21.74
N TYR A 348 -8.75 -15.42 22.53
CA TYR A 348 -9.46 -14.19 22.23
C TYR A 348 -9.60 -13.25 23.42
N LYS A 349 -9.75 -11.96 23.13
CA LYS A 349 -10.11 -10.89 24.05
C LYS A 349 -11.18 -10.03 23.39
N LEU A 350 -12.23 -9.70 24.12
CA LEU A 350 -13.32 -8.85 23.66
C LEU A 350 -13.18 -7.43 24.24
N PRO A 351 -13.66 -6.42 23.50
CA PRO A 351 -13.77 -5.06 24.01
C PRO A 351 -14.59 -4.98 25.31
N VAL A 352 -14.33 -3.94 26.12
CA VAL A 352 -15.00 -3.75 27.41
C VAL A 352 -16.52 -3.58 27.25
N PHE A 353 -16.98 -3.04 26.12
CA PHE A 353 -18.41 -2.88 25.82
C PHE A 353 -19.10 -4.17 25.33
N ALA A 354 -18.40 -5.05 24.60
CA ALA A 354 -19.02 -6.22 23.94
C ALA A 354 -19.31 -7.38 24.91
N THR A 355 -20.57 -7.73 25.15
CA THR A 355 -20.95 -8.82 26.07
C THR A 355 -20.90 -10.21 25.44
N GLU A 356 -21.01 -10.28 24.13
CA GLU A 356 -20.94 -11.51 23.34
C GLU A 356 -20.15 -11.26 22.05
N ALA A 357 -19.62 -12.34 21.47
CA ALA A 357 -18.99 -12.33 20.17
C ALA A 357 -19.26 -13.63 19.42
N VAL A 358 -19.21 -13.57 18.10
CA VAL A 358 -19.38 -14.73 17.22
C VAL A 358 -18.06 -14.98 16.51
N LEU A 359 -17.48 -16.16 16.75
CA LEU A 359 -16.33 -16.67 16.03
C LEU A 359 -16.83 -17.55 14.88
N ARG A 360 -16.66 -17.10 13.64
CA ARG A 360 -17.03 -17.85 12.43
C ARG A 360 -15.79 -18.34 11.71
N ILE A 361 -15.78 -19.61 11.32
CA ILE A 361 -14.72 -20.21 10.48
C ILE A 361 -15.31 -20.45 9.09
N THR A 362 -14.63 -19.99 8.06
CA THR A 362 -14.98 -20.22 6.65
C THR A 362 -13.82 -20.86 5.90
N ASP A 363 -14.10 -21.57 4.82
CA ASP A 363 -13.06 -21.95 3.86
C ASP A 363 -12.69 -20.77 2.92
N VAL A 364 -11.79 -21.02 1.96
CA VAL A 364 -11.35 -20.03 0.97
C VAL A 364 -12.46 -19.55 0.04
N SER A 365 -13.54 -20.32 -0.13
CA SER A 365 -14.71 -19.95 -0.94
C SER A 365 -15.72 -19.09 -0.15
N GLY A 366 -15.44 -18.80 1.13
CA GLY A 366 -16.34 -18.07 2.01
C GLY A 366 -17.46 -18.94 2.63
N LYS A 367 -17.51 -20.24 2.33
CA LYS A 367 -18.48 -21.16 2.92
C LYS A 367 -18.18 -21.35 4.40
N THR A 368 -19.20 -21.21 5.24
CA THR A 368 -19.08 -21.37 6.69
C THR A 368 -18.91 -22.84 7.07
N ILE A 369 -17.82 -23.14 7.77
CA ILE A 369 -17.49 -24.48 8.29
C ILE A 369 -18.07 -24.69 9.68
N THR A 370 -17.89 -23.70 10.56
CA THR A 370 -18.45 -23.74 11.91
C THR A 370 -18.56 -22.33 12.50
N THR A 371 -19.34 -22.20 13.55
CA THR A 371 -19.54 -20.94 14.29
C THR A 371 -19.62 -21.23 15.79
N PHE A 372 -18.95 -20.40 16.60
CA PHE A 372 -18.97 -20.45 18.05
C PHE A 372 -19.46 -19.12 18.62
N THR A 373 -20.37 -19.18 19.60
CA THR A 373 -20.76 -18.01 20.39
C THR A 373 -19.87 -17.92 21.63
N LEU A 374 -19.23 -16.78 21.83
CA LEU A 374 -18.28 -16.51 22.90
C LEU A 374 -18.88 -15.48 23.86
N ASN A 375 -19.05 -15.87 25.13
CA ASN A 375 -19.74 -15.06 26.13
C ASN A 375 -18.80 -14.51 27.22
N SER A 376 -17.51 -14.85 27.19
CA SER A 376 -16.53 -14.32 28.14
C SER A 376 -15.71 -13.18 27.52
N LYS A 377 -15.24 -12.24 28.35
CA LYS A 377 -14.43 -11.11 27.90
C LYS A 377 -13.04 -11.50 27.40
N GLN A 378 -12.55 -12.65 27.82
CA GLN A 378 -11.29 -13.24 27.39
C GLN A 378 -11.42 -14.74 27.56
N GLY A 379 -10.74 -15.51 26.72
CA GLY A 379 -10.73 -16.96 26.85
C GLY A 379 -10.06 -17.65 25.68
N GLN A 380 -10.29 -18.96 25.65
CA GLN A 380 -9.83 -19.84 24.58
C GLN A 380 -11.00 -20.68 24.09
N GLN A 381 -11.24 -20.68 22.78
CA GLN A 381 -12.17 -21.60 22.13
C GLN A 381 -11.36 -22.68 21.43
N VAL A 382 -11.47 -23.93 21.88
CA VAL A 382 -10.80 -25.08 21.25
C VAL A 382 -11.74 -25.71 20.23
N TRP A 383 -11.20 -26.08 19.07
CA TRP A 383 -11.92 -26.77 18.01
C TRP A 383 -11.18 -28.04 17.60
N ASP A 384 -11.89 -29.18 17.62
CA ASP A 384 -11.41 -30.46 17.10
C ASP A 384 -11.56 -30.48 15.57
N ILE A 385 -10.43 -30.60 14.89
CA ILE A 385 -10.33 -30.50 13.42
C ILE A 385 -9.95 -31.83 12.77
N ARG A 386 -9.99 -32.96 13.50
CA ARG A 386 -9.60 -34.28 12.96
C ARG A 386 -10.42 -34.73 11.75
N ASN A 387 -11.65 -34.22 11.63
CA ASN A 387 -12.59 -34.53 10.53
C ASN A 387 -12.74 -33.36 9.55
N ILE A 388 -11.87 -32.36 9.62
CA ILE A 388 -11.88 -31.20 8.74
C ILE A 388 -10.83 -31.43 7.66
N GLU A 389 -11.20 -31.13 6.41
CA GLU A 389 -10.30 -31.30 5.29
C GLU A 389 -9.06 -30.41 5.43
N LYS A 390 -7.93 -30.93 4.96
CA LYS A 390 -6.68 -30.16 4.95
C LYS A 390 -6.82 -28.99 4.01
N GLY A 391 -6.38 -27.82 4.42
CA GLY A 391 -6.55 -26.61 3.62
C GLY A 391 -6.37 -25.34 4.42
N VAL A 392 -6.65 -24.23 3.75
CA VAL A 392 -6.60 -22.90 4.34
C VAL A 392 -8.02 -22.46 4.69
N TYR A 393 -8.17 -21.88 5.87
CA TYR A 393 -9.41 -21.40 6.42
C TYR A 393 -9.25 -19.98 6.95
N LEU A 394 -10.34 -19.24 7.01
CA LEU A 394 -10.41 -17.92 7.64
C LEU A 394 -11.24 -18.02 8.92
N TYR A 395 -10.70 -17.54 10.03
CA TYR A 395 -11.48 -17.29 11.24
C TYR A 395 -11.78 -15.80 11.37
N THR A 396 -13.02 -15.46 11.70
CA THR A 396 -13.48 -14.10 11.93
C THR A 396 -14.21 -14.03 13.27
N LEU A 397 -13.67 -13.24 14.19
CA LEU A 397 -14.32 -12.88 15.44
C LEU A 397 -15.07 -11.57 15.27
N LYS A 398 -16.39 -11.59 15.41
CA LYS A 398 -17.25 -10.41 15.34
C LYS A 398 -17.86 -10.11 16.71
N ALA A 399 -17.67 -8.88 17.19
CA ALA A 399 -18.24 -8.37 18.43
C ALA A 399 -18.92 -7.03 18.13
N GLU A 400 -20.26 -7.03 18.11
CA GLU A 400 -21.07 -5.89 17.65
C GLU A 400 -20.65 -5.37 16.25
N SER A 401 -20.19 -4.13 16.16
CA SER A 401 -19.67 -3.50 14.93
C SER A 401 -18.21 -3.79 14.65
N LEU A 402 -17.47 -4.37 15.61
CA LEU A 402 -16.06 -4.70 15.43
C LEU A 402 -15.90 -6.14 14.92
N SER A 403 -14.92 -6.33 14.05
CA SER A 403 -14.49 -7.66 13.63
C SER A 403 -12.98 -7.74 13.50
N LYS A 404 -12.41 -8.88 13.90
CA LYS A 404 -11.01 -9.22 13.67
C LYS A 404 -10.92 -10.60 13.05
N SER A 405 -10.10 -10.75 12.02
CA SER A 405 -9.99 -11.99 11.25
C SER A 405 -8.54 -12.44 11.15
N GLY A 406 -8.33 -13.72 10.88
CA GLY A 406 -7.02 -14.28 10.61
C GLY A 406 -7.09 -15.61 9.87
N LYS A 407 -5.93 -16.07 9.41
CA LYS A 407 -5.77 -17.30 8.62
C LYS A 407 -5.45 -18.49 9.49
N LEU A 408 -6.06 -19.64 9.21
CA LEU A 408 -5.77 -20.94 9.83
C LEU A 408 -5.39 -21.94 8.74
N ILE A 409 -4.27 -22.64 8.92
CA ILE A 409 -3.81 -23.72 8.05
C ILE A 409 -4.05 -25.05 8.77
N ILE A 410 -4.73 -26.00 8.12
CA ILE A 410 -5.00 -27.35 8.64
C ILE A 410 -4.24 -28.39 7.79
N ASN A 411 -3.44 -29.23 8.44
CA ASN A 411 -2.47 -30.17 7.84
C ASN A 411 -2.75 -31.66 8.07
#